data_AF-X1JVJ8-F1
#
_entry.id   AF-X1JVJ8-F1
#
_cell.length_a   1.000
_cell.length_b   1.000
_cell.length_c   1.000
_cell.angle_alpha   90.00
_cell.angle_beta   90.00
_cell.angle_gamma   90.00
#
_symmetry.space_group_name_H-M   'P 1'
#
loop_
_entity.id
_entity.type
_entity.pdbx_description
1 polymer ?
#
loop_
_entity_poly.entity_id
_entity_poly.type
_entity_poly.pdbx_seq_one_letter_code
_entity_poly.pdbx_strand_id
1 'polypeptide(L)'
;MPSIVVTADDTAAEIAAERENAVVLAKSLTIDNQGGITDRVITLQDVFTPSAYYGVATPGDEDIERFRALVAAGDIITWGEEDLKEVKCLGAMKVLSNVADEVGGVDDHCYVTVGYKHE
;
A
#
# COMPACT_ATOMS: atom_id res chain seq x y z
N MET A 1 -5.83 -10.17 -14.04
CA MET A 1 -5.19 -9.81 -12.76
C MET A 1 -5.93 -8.59 -12.25
N PRO A 2 -6.50 -8.60 -11.04
CA PRO A 2 -7.13 -7.40 -10.49
C PRO A 2 -6.08 -6.31 -10.27
N SER A 3 -6.48 -5.07 -10.51
CA SER A 3 -5.69 -3.87 -10.21
C SER A 3 -6.62 -2.84 -9.58
N ILE A 4 -6.14 -2.17 -8.55
CA ILE A 4 -6.86 -1.08 -7.89
C ILE A 4 -6.01 0.18 -7.96
N VAL A 5 -6.69 1.31 -8.21
CA VAL A 5 -6.12 2.65 -8.10
C VAL A 5 -6.64 3.25 -6.80
N VAL A 6 -5.73 3.72 -5.96
CA VAL A 6 -6.05 4.46 -4.74
C VAL A 6 -5.39 5.82 -4.77
N THR A 7 -6.01 6.80 -4.13
CA THR A 7 -5.35 8.05 -3.78
C THR A 7 -4.40 7.76 -2.62
N ALA A 8 -3.14 8.19 -2.76
CA ALA A 8 -2.15 8.08 -1.70
C ALA A 8 -2.38 9.18 -0.66
N ASP A 9 -2.65 8.76 0.57
CA ASP A 9 -2.99 9.63 1.69
C ASP A 9 -2.19 9.22 2.94
N ASP A 10 -2.20 10.05 3.98
CA ASP A 10 -1.62 9.75 5.30
C ASP A 10 -2.46 8.73 6.11
N THR A 11 -3.58 8.32 5.52
CA THR A 11 -4.45 7.25 5.99
C THR A 11 -4.33 6.05 5.07
N ALA A 12 -4.11 4.87 5.64
CA ALA A 12 -3.87 3.65 4.88
C ALA A 12 -5.10 3.25 4.03
N ALA A 13 -4.93 3.17 2.72
CA ALA A 13 -5.95 2.75 1.76
C ALA A 13 -5.86 1.25 1.47
N GLU A 14 -6.99 0.55 1.47
CA GLU A 14 -7.02 -0.89 1.22
C GLU A 14 -6.90 -1.22 -0.29
N ILE A 15 -5.98 -2.12 -0.63
CA ILE A 15 -5.82 -2.68 -1.99
C ILE A 15 -6.43 -4.07 -2.07
N ALA A 16 -6.25 -4.87 -1.03
CA ALA A 16 -6.80 -6.20 -0.95
C ALA A 16 -7.09 -6.54 0.50
N ALA A 17 -8.34 -6.91 0.77
CA ALA A 17 -8.75 -7.45 2.05
C ALA A 17 -7.99 -8.74 2.37
N GLU A 18 -7.84 -9.02 3.67
CA GLU A 18 -7.34 -10.28 4.16
C GLU A 18 -8.23 -11.45 3.67
N ARG A 19 -7.59 -12.57 3.35
CA ARG A 19 -8.29 -13.81 3.03
C ARG A 19 -7.62 -14.98 3.74
N GLU A 20 -8.43 -15.76 4.46
CA GLU A 20 -7.96 -16.92 5.21
C GLU A 20 -7.20 -17.90 4.30
N ASN A 21 -6.01 -18.32 4.75
CA ASN A 21 -5.11 -19.25 4.06
C ASN A 21 -4.68 -18.80 2.66
N ALA A 22 -4.70 -17.50 2.37
CA ALA A 22 -4.23 -16.95 1.11
C ALA A 22 -3.17 -15.87 1.35
N VAL A 23 -2.27 -15.72 0.38
CA VAL A 23 -1.24 -14.66 0.40
C VAL A 23 -1.54 -13.65 -0.70
N VAL A 24 -1.47 -12.37 -0.37
CA VAL A 24 -1.56 -11.29 -1.37
C VAL A 24 -0.16 -10.97 -1.89
N LEU A 25 0.03 -11.18 -3.19
CA LEU A 25 1.28 -10.89 -3.89
C LEU A 25 1.13 -9.64 -4.74
N ALA A 26 2.01 -8.66 -4.54
CA ALA A 26 2.11 -7.53 -5.45
C ALA A 26 2.78 -7.99 -6.76
N LYS A 27 2.21 -7.60 -7.90
CA LYS A 27 2.66 -8.01 -9.24
C LYS A 27 3.00 -6.82 -10.14
N SER A 28 2.37 -5.69 -9.89
CA SER A 28 2.74 -4.42 -10.51
C SER A 28 2.45 -3.30 -9.54
N LEU A 29 3.30 -2.29 -9.50
CA LEU A 29 3.10 -1.08 -8.71
C LEU A 29 3.45 0.11 -9.59
N THR A 30 2.51 1.03 -9.77
CA THR A 30 2.77 2.33 -10.39
C THR A 30 2.39 3.40 -9.39
N ILE A 31 3.33 4.28 -9.08
CA ILE A 31 3.09 5.48 -8.27
C ILE A 31 3.19 6.67 -9.21
N ASP A 32 2.08 7.38 -9.35
CA ASP A 32 1.97 8.60 -10.14
C ASP A 32 1.90 9.79 -9.18
N ASN A 33 3.03 10.47 -9.02
CA ASN A 33 3.16 11.70 -8.25
C ASN A 33 3.32 12.92 -9.17
N GLN A 34 2.86 12.86 -10.44
CA GLN A 34 2.95 14.00 -11.35
C GLN A 34 2.12 15.19 -10.91
N GLY A 35 0.98 14.91 -10.31
CA GLY A 35 0.11 15.90 -9.69
C GLY A 35 0.55 16.30 -8.29
N GLY A 36 1.68 15.78 -7.78
CA GLY A 36 2.17 16.08 -6.44
C GLY A 36 3.12 17.28 -6.44
N ILE A 37 3.01 18.12 -5.41
CA ILE A 37 3.92 19.26 -5.20
C ILE A 37 5.02 18.97 -4.17
N THR A 38 4.95 17.80 -3.52
CA THR A 38 5.92 17.33 -2.53
C THR A 38 6.42 15.92 -2.85
N ASP A 39 7.63 15.61 -2.39
CA ASP A 39 8.17 14.26 -2.46
C ASP A 39 7.42 13.36 -1.49
N ARG A 40 6.98 12.19 -1.99
CA ARG A 40 6.18 11.25 -1.21
C ARG A 40 6.93 9.94 -1.01
N VAL A 41 6.83 9.42 0.20
CA VAL A 41 7.23 8.06 0.54
C VAL A 41 5.96 7.23 0.56
N ILE A 42 5.87 6.27 -0.35
CA ILE A 42 4.78 5.31 -0.42
C ILE A 42 5.23 3.99 0.18
N THR A 43 4.42 3.46 1.09
CA THR A 43 4.64 2.21 1.79
C THR A 43 3.53 1.22 1.45
N LEU A 44 3.90 -0.02 1.09
CA LEU A 44 2.96 -1.14 1.10
C LEU A 44 3.01 -1.81 2.46
N GLN A 45 1.86 -1.90 3.11
CA GLN A 45 1.68 -2.47 4.43
C GLN A 45 0.93 -3.79 4.36
N ASP A 46 1.34 -4.70 5.22
CA ASP A 46 0.68 -5.96 5.52
C ASP A 46 0.01 -5.83 6.88
N VAL A 47 -1.32 -5.69 6.88
CA VAL A 47 -2.12 -5.42 8.07
C VAL A 47 -2.90 -6.66 8.44
N PHE A 48 -2.69 -7.18 9.64
CA PHE A 48 -3.39 -8.35 10.14
C PHE A 48 -3.69 -8.24 11.62
N THR A 49 -4.77 -8.89 12.06
CA THR A 49 -5.08 -9.04 13.48
C THR A 49 -4.54 -10.40 13.95
N PRO A 50 -3.57 -10.45 14.88
CA PRO A 50 -3.07 -11.72 15.40
C PRO A 50 -4.15 -12.53 16.11
N SER A 51 -4.00 -13.85 16.10
CA SER A 51 -4.83 -14.74 16.91
C SER A 51 -4.68 -14.45 18.41
N ALA A 52 -5.78 -14.59 19.16
CA ALA A 52 -5.77 -14.46 20.61
C ALA A 52 -4.72 -15.37 21.27
N TYR A 53 -4.02 -14.83 22.27
CA TYR A 53 -2.97 -15.54 23.01
C TYR A 53 -3.10 -15.30 24.52
N TYR A 54 -2.32 -16.02 25.33
CA TYR A 54 -2.46 -15.97 26.79
C TYR A 54 -2.28 -14.54 27.33
N GLY A 55 -3.33 -14.02 27.96
CA GLY A 55 -3.38 -12.66 28.53
C GLY A 55 -4.01 -11.61 27.61
N VAL A 56 -4.31 -11.92 26.34
CA VAL A 56 -4.90 -10.99 25.37
C VAL A 56 -5.95 -11.70 24.51
N ALA A 57 -7.23 -11.52 24.89
CA ALA A 57 -8.38 -12.12 24.20
C ALA A 57 -8.75 -11.40 22.89
N THR A 58 -8.31 -10.16 22.72
CA THR A 58 -8.56 -9.35 21.51
C THR A 58 -7.30 -8.56 21.20
N PRO A 59 -6.34 -9.16 20.48
CA PRO A 59 -5.15 -8.45 20.00
C PRO A 59 -5.56 -7.28 19.09
N GLY A 60 -4.76 -6.22 19.08
CA GLY A 60 -4.92 -5.12 18.12
C GLY A 60 -4.37 -5.51 16.75
N ASP A 61 -4.65 -4.67 15.75
CA ASP A 61 -4.07 -4.81 14.43
C ASP A 61 -2.56 -4.53 14.48
N GLU A 62 -1.82 -5.32 13.71
CA GLU A 62 -0.38 -5.15 13.50
C GLU A 62 -0.15 -4.74 12.04
N ASP A 63 0.60 -3.65 11.86
CA ASP A 63 0.97 -3.12 10.54
C ASP A 63 2.45 -3.41 10.27
N ILE A 64 2.74 -4.26 9.27
CA ILE A 64 4.11 -4.55 8.86
C ILE A 64 4.39 -3.90 7.51
N GLU A 65 5.40 -3.03 7.45
CA GLU A 65 5.89 -2.46 6.19
C GLU A 65 6.63 -3.53 5.36
N ARG A 66 6.13 -3.81 4.16
CA ARG A 66 6.72 -4.80 3.24
C ARG A 66 7.51 -4.16 2.10
N PHE A 67 7.18 -2.94 1.73
CA PHE A 67 7.84 -2.19 0.67
C PHE A 67 7.77 -0.70 0.96
N ARG A 68 8.81 0.04 0.57
CA ARG A 68 8.88 1.49 0.73
C ARG A 68 9.63 2.10 -0.44
N ALA A 69 9.05 3.13 -1.05
CA ALA A 69 9.67 3.86 -2.14
C ALA A 69 9.52 5.36 -1.96
N LEU A 70 10.58 6.10 -2.26
CA LEU A 70 10.53 7.56 -2.41
C LEU A 70 10.21 7.88 -3.86
N VAL A 71 9.22 8.75 -4.08
CA VAL A 71 8.81 9.26 -5.39
C VAL A 71 8.85 10.78 -5.32
N ALA A 72 9.64 11.38 -6.20
CA ALA A 72 9.79 12.83 -6.24
C ALA A 72 8.50 13.50 -6.75
N ALA A 73 8.30 14.77 -6.38
CA ALA A 73 7.24 15.59 -6.97
C ALA A 73 7.40 15.67 -8.50
N GLY A 74 6.32 15.46 -9.25
CA GLY A 74 6.33 15.53 -10.71
C GLY A 74 6.79 14.25 -11.42
N ASP A 75 7.01 13.15 -10.71
CA ASP A 75 7.55 11.90 -11.26
C ASP A 75 6.55 10.73 -11.27
N ILE A 76 6.79 9.74 -12.12
CA ILE A 76 6.08 8.46 -12.13
C ILE A 76 7.10 7.34 -12.06
N ILE A 77 6.95 6.46 -11.08
CA ILE A 77 7.77 5.26 -10.96
C ILE A 77 6.88 4.03 -11.09
N THR A 78 7.36 3.05 -11.85
CA THR A 78 6.69 1.77 -12.05
C THR A 78 7.65 0.62 -11.76
N TRP A 79 7.14 -0.37 -11.03
CA TRP A 79 7.83 -1.62 -10.72
C TRP A 79 7.06 -2.80 -11.32
N GLY A 80 7.82 -3.75 -11.86
CA GLY A 80 7.30 -4.99 -12.41
C GLY A 80 7.29 -6.12 -11.39
N GLU A 81 6.88 -7.30 -11.85
CA GLU A 81 6.77 -8.50 -11.01
C GLU A 81 8.12 -8.95 -10.42
N GLU A 82 9.22 -8.78 -11.15
CA GLU A 82 10.55 -9.16 -10.67
C GLU A 82 11.01 -8.29 -9.48
N ASP A 83 10.72 -6.98 -9.53
CA ASP A 83 11.10 -6.05 -8.46
C ASP A 83 10.24 -6.24 -7.20
N LEU A 84 9.03 -6.77 -7.36
CA LEU A 84 8.04 -6.96 -6.28
C LEU A 84 7.93 -8.41 -5.79
N LYS A 85 8.81 -9.31 -6.26
CA LYS A 85 8.73 -10.75 -6.00
C LYS A 85 8.75 -11.13 -4.51
N GLU A 86 9.38 -10.30 -3.70
CA GLU A 86 9.50 -10.50 -2.24
C GLU A 86 8.38 -9.81 -1.44
N VAL A 87 7.55 -8.99 -2.10
CA VAL A 87 6.44 -8.27 -1.45
C VAL A 87 5.24 -9.20 -1.32
N LYS A 88 5.15 -9.84 -0.15
CA LYS A 88 4.08 -10.77 0.23
C LYS A 88 3.38 -10.26 1.48
N CYS A 89 2.06 -10.12 1.40
CA CYS A 89 1.22 -9.77 2.55
C CYS A 89 0.39 -10.98 2.95
N LEU A 90 0.44 -11.35 4.23
CA LEU A 90 -0.34 -12.46 4.78
C LEU A 90 -1.73 -12.00 5.25
N GLY A 91 -1.84 -10.73 5.61
CA GLY A 91 -3.10 -10.05 5.92
C GLY A 91 -3.60 -9.21 4.75
N ALA A 92 -4.26 -8.10 5.09
CA ALA A 92 -4.71 -7.11 4.13
C ALA A 92 -3.53 -6.29 3.58
N MET A 93 -3.48 -6.13 2.26
CA MET A 93 -2.51 -5.24 1.62
C MET A 93 -3.07 -3.82 1.61
N LYS A 94 -2.35 -2.89 2.22
CA LYS A 94 -2.69 -1.46 2.23
C LYS A 94 -1.56 -0.61 1.66
N VAL A 95 -1.92 0.57 1.16
CA VAL A 95 -1.00 1.61 0.71
C VAL A 95 -1.08 2.77 1.70
N LEU A 96 0.07 3.27 2.13
CA LEU A 96 0.18 4.44 2.99
C LEU A 96 1.15 5.44 2.37
N SER A 97 0.83 6.72 2.46
CA SER A 97 1.75 7.82 2.17
C SER A 97 2.21 8.51 3.46
N ASN A 98 3.38 9.13 3.44
CA ASN A 98 3.81 10.04 4.50
C ASN A 98 3.21 11.45 4.36
N VAL A 99 2.51 11.74 3.25
CA VAL A 99 1.91 13.03 2.96
C VAL A 99 0.43 12.83 2.70
N ALA A 100 -0.41 13.60 3.39
CA ALA A 100 -1.85 13.58 3.19
C ALA A 100 -2.21 14.05 1.78
N ASP A 101 -3.26 13.49 1.19
CA ASP A 101 -3.85 14.08 -0.01
C ASP A 101 -4.62 15.34 0.40
N GLU A 102 -4.18 16.53 -0.04
CA GLU A 102 -4.85 17.76 0.35
C GLU A 102 -6.18 17.92 -0.40
N VAL A 103 -7.28 17.65 0.29
CA VAL A 103 -8.64 17.91 -0.22
C VAL A 103 -8.96 19.40 -0.05
N GLY A 104 -8.57 20.24 -1.01
CA GLY A 104 -8.76 21.70 -0.83
C GLY A 104 -8.49 22.63 -2.00
N GLY A 105 -8.12 22.13 -3.19
CA GLY A 105 -7.89 22.98 -4.37
C GLY A 105 -6.44 23.42 -4.57
N VAL A 106 -5.50 22.81 -3.85
CA VAL A 106 -4.09 22.73 -4.26
C VAL A 106 -3.96 21.41 -5.03
N ASP A 107 -3.43 21.45 -6.24
CA ASP A 107 -3.13 20.24 -7.02
C ASP A 107 -1.94 19.52 -6.35
N ASP A 108 -2.17 18.83 -5.23
CA ASP A 108 -1.22 17.94 -4.56
C ASP A 108 -1.79 16.52 -4.48
N HIS A 109 -1.82 15.86 -5.63
CA HIS A 109 -2.40 14.53 -5.78
C HIS A 109 -1.36 13.49 -6.17
N CYS A 110 -1.45 12.34 -5.50
CA CYS A 110 -0.67 11.17 -5.84
C CYS A 110 -1.58 9.95 -5.96
N TYR A 111 -1.44 9.20 -7.04
CA TYR A 111 -2.22 8.00 -7.31
C TYR A 111 -1.34 6.77 -7.32
N VAL A 112 -1.78 5.73 -6.64
CA VAL A 112 -1.07 4.46 -6.57
C VAL A 112 -1.92 3.38 -7.22
N THR A 113 -1.39 2.77 -8.26
CA THR A 113 -1.99 1.62 -8.93
C THR A 113 -1.25 0.37 -8.52
N VAL A 114 -1.96 -0.56 -7.89
CA VAL A 114 -1.41 -1.87 -7.48
C VAL A 114 -2.14 -2.97 -8.21
N GLY A 115 -1.38 -3.76 -8.96
CA GLY A 115 -1.83 -5.03 -9.52
C GLY A 115 -1.43 -6.17 -8.59
N TYR A 116 -2.37 -7.03 -8.23
CA TYR A 116 -2.14 -8.08 -7.23
C TYR A 116 -2.74 -9.43 -7.64
N LYS A 117 -2.31 -10.48 -6.93
CA LYS A 117 -2.86 -11.83 -7.06
C LYS A 117 -2.96 -12.46 -5.67
N HIS A 118 -4.00 -13.28 -5.46
CA HIS A 118 -4.06 -14.20 -4.33
C HIS A 118 -3.49 -15.56 -4.72
N GLU A 119 -2.62 -16.09 -3.88
CA GLU A 119 -2.11 -17.46 -3.94
C GLU A 119 -2.63 -18.29 -2.77
#